data_AF-A0A661VFM3-F1
#
_entry.id   AF-A0A661VFM3-F1
#
_cell.length_a   1.000
_cell.length_b   1.000
_cell.length_c   1.000
_cell.angle_alpha   90.00
_cell.angle_beta   90.00
_cell.angle_gamma   90.00
#
_symmetry.space_group_name_H-M   'P 1'
#
loop_
_entity.id
_entity.type
_entity.pdbx_description
1 polymer ?
#
loop_
_entity_poly.entity_id
_entity_poly.type
_entity_poly.pdbx_seq_one_letter_code
_entity_poly.pdbx_strand_id
1 'polypeptide(L)'
;MPTKETMTLRNKIIGVLLRDARLRAGKTLKDCAEVLDCSPSTITQFELGRKPLSLPQLEVLAYFLDVPLSYFFNGEGLPPEEDQPPPPFADIMAARRRIIGVLLRQGRLEAGRSQKECAKLLGCSTNRISQYELGQRDVPIPELEALADFLSIPIERFFDETATTLARHWQAKREVERFMQLPPELRQFVTEPNSILYLQVAMRLREASADTLRRIAEGLLDITY
;
A
#
# COMPACT_ATOMS: atom_id res chain seq x y z
N MET A 1 32.69 30.62 -7.19
CA MET A 1 32.88 29.73 -6.02
C MET A 1 31.74 29.98 -5.03
N PRO A 2 31.17 28.95 -4.40
CA PRO A 2 30.12 29.16 -3.39
C PRO A 2 30.69 30.02 -2.26
N THR A 3 29.99 31.11 -1.92
CA THR A 3 30.43 31.98 -0.83
C THR A 3 30.07 31.34 0.52
N LYS A 4 30.78 31.73 1.59
CA LYS A 4 30.49 31.29 2.96
C LYS A 4 29.02 31.54 3.35
N GLU A 5 28.44 32.60 2.79
CA GLU A 5 27.03 32.96 2.92
C GLU A 5 26.12 31.95 2.23
N THR A 6 26.46 31.51 1.00
CA THR A 6 25.72 30.43 0.29
C THR A 6 25.72 29.13 1.10
N MET A 7 26.85 28.73 1.68
CA MET A 7 26.92 27.52 2.53
C MET A 7 26.08 27.65 3.80
N THR A 8 26.09 28.83 4.42
CA THR A 8 25.29 29.08 5.63
C THR A 8 23.79 29.08 5.33
N LEU A 9 23.38 29.70 4.23
CA LEU A 9 22.01 29.66 3.74
C LEU A 9 21.58 28.22 3.46
N ARG A 10 22.44 27.44 2.81
CA ARG A 10 22.16 26.03 2.49
C ARG A 10 21.96 25.17 3.74
N ASN A 11 22.78 25.35 4.76
CA ASN A 11 22.61 24.65 6.05
C ASN A 11 21.26 24.97 6.70
N LYS A 12 20.80 26.22 6.62
CA LYS A 12 19.47 26.59 7.13
C LYS A 12 18.35 25.93 6.34
N ILE A 13 18.46 25.87 5.00
CA ILE A 13 17.47 25.19 4.15
C ILE A 13 17.37 23.71 4.55
N ILE A 14 18.50 23.01 4.66
CA ILE A 14 18.53 21.59 5.08
C ILE A 14 17.90 21.42 6.47
N GLY A 15 18.20 22.32 7.41
CA GLY A 15 17.60 22.30 8.74
C GLY A 15 16.07 22.44 8.74
N VAL A 16 15.53 23.35 7.91
CA VAL A 16 14.09 23.52 7.73
C VAL A 16 13.45 22.27 7.13
N LEU A 17 14.05 21.70 6.08
CA LEU A 17 13.58 20.47 5.45
C LEU A 17 13.61 19.28 6.43
N LEU A 18 14.65 19.19 7.27
CA LEU A 18 14.73 18.14 8.29
C LEU A 18 13.60 18.26 9.31
N ARG A 19 13.33 19.48 9.79
CA ARG A 19 12.23 19.72 10.73
C ARG A 19 10.89 19.33 10.12
N ASP A 20 10.66 19.71 8.87
CA ASP A 20 9.45 19.40 8.11
C ASP A 20 9.26 17.87 7.95
N ALA A 21 10.30 17.16 7.48
CA ALA A 21 10.29 15.69 7.41
C ALA A 21 10.02 15.03 8.78
N ARG A 22 10.66 15.53 9.85
CA ARG A 22 10.46 14.99 11.20
C ARG A 22 9.02 15.14 11.68
N LEU A 23 8.42 16.31 11.46
CA LEU A 23 7.04 16.58 11.88
C LEU A 23 6.03 15.74 11.10
N ARG A 24 6.20 15.58 9.78
CA ARG A 24 5.36 14.69 8.96
C ARG A 24 5.44 13.24 9.42
N ALA A 25 6.65 12.75 9.70
CA ALA A 25 6.86 11.39 10.22
C ALA A 25 6.37 11.20 11.68
N GLY A 26 5.80 12.23 12.32
CA GLY A 26 5.32 12.19 13.70
C GLY A 26 6.43 11.95 14.73
N LYS A 27 7.69 12.25 14.40
CA LYS A 27 8.85 11.94 15.26
C LYS A 27 9.22 13.09 16.18
N THR A 28 9.68 12.75 17.38
CA THR A 28 10.22 13.71 18.34
C THR A 28 11.69 14.00 18.08
N LEU A 29 12.20 15.09 18.67
CA LEU A 29 13.65 15.37 18.67
C LEU A 29 14.45 14.26 19.36
N LYS A 30 13.86 13.58 20.34
CA LYS A 30 14.49 12.47 21.06
C LYS A 30 14.67 11.27 20.14
N ASP A 31 13.65 10.94 19.36
CA ASP A 31 13.67 9.81 18.41
C ASP A 31 14.81 9.98 17.39
N CYS A 32 14.94 11.16 16.79
CA CYS A 32 16.04 11.45 15.86
C CYS A 32 17.42 11.44 16.54
N ALA A 33 17.49 11.85 17.80
CA ALA A 33 18.73 11.90 18.55
C ALA A 33 19.23 10.50 18.90
N GLU A 34 18.33 9.60 19.26
CA GLU A 34 18.61 8.19 19.57
C GLU A 34 19.17 7.46 18.34
N VAL A 35 18.58 7.67 17.16
CA VAL A 35 19.04 7.05 15.91
C VAL A 35 20.44 7.52 15.50
N LEU A 36 20.80 8.77 15.82
CA LEU A 36 22.14 9.33 15.54
C LEU A 36 23.12 9.19 16.71
N ASP A 37 22.74 8.51 17.80
CA ASP A 37 23.51 8.41 19.05
C ASP A 37 24.05 9.77 19.52
N CYS A 38 23.15 10.74 19.64
CA CYS A 38 23.48 12.12 19.99
C CYS A 38 22.45 12.74 20.95
N SER A 39 22.66 13.99 21.34
CA SER A 39 21.71 14.71 22.20
C SER A 39 20.55 15.32 21.39
N PRO A 40 19.33 15.45 21.95
CA PRO A 40 18.23 16.19 21.31
C PRO A 40 18.57 17.64 20.97
N SER A 41 19.47 18.26 21.76
CA SER A 41 19.99 19.60 21.49
C SER A 41 20.81 19.65 20.19
N THR A 42 21.50 18.56 19.83
CA THR A 42 22.24 18.47 18.56
C THR A 42 21.27 18.47 17.38
N ILE A 43 20.15 17.74 17.48
CA ILE A 43 19.10 17.76 16.46
C ILE A 43 18.50 19.16 16.31
N THR A 44 18.24 19.85 17.41
CA THR A 44 17.79 21.25 17.36
C THR A 44 18.81 22.17 16.65
N GLN A 45 20.11 21.96 16.89
CA GLN A 45 21.14 22.74 16.18
C GLN A 45 21.17 22.46 14.68
N PHE A 46 20.91 21.21 14.27
CA PHE A 46 20.74 20.85 12.86
C PHE A 46 19.51 21.55 12.25
N GLU A 47 18.34 21.44 12.87
CA GLU A 47 17.10 22.07 12.37
C GLU A 47 17.19 23.60 12.28
N LEU A 48 17.93 24.23 13.18
CA LEU A 48 18.17 25.69 13.14
C LEU A 48 19.28 26.10 12.16
N GLY A 49 19.94 25.15 11.49
CA GLY A 49 21.07 25.39 10.60
C GLY A 49 22.31 25.96 11.30
N ARG A 50 22.40 25.82 12.64
CA ARG A 50 23.54 26.29 13.45
C ARG A 50 24.72 25.32 13.42
N LYS A 51 24.43 24.03 13.21
CA LYS A 51 25.42 22.98 13.03
C LYS A 51 25.14 22.28 11.68
N PRO A 52 26.16 22.03 10.85
CA PRO A 52 25.96 21.29 9.60
C PRO A 52 25.73 19.80 9.88
N LEU A 53 24.89 19.16 9.05
CA LEU A 53 24.77 17.71 8.95
C LEU A 53 25.84 17.17 8.00
N SER A 54 26.40 16.03 8.35
CA SER A 54 27.17 15.21 7.40
C SER A 54 26.24 14.35 6.55
N LEU A 55 26.73 13.88 5.40
CA LEU A 55 25.96 12.99 4.53
C LEU A 55 25.50 11.69 5.25
N PRO A 56 26.35 10.97 6.02
CA PRO A 56 25.89 9.78 6.73
C PRO A 56 24.77 10.05 7.74
N GLN A 57 24.85 11.18 8.46
CA GLN A 57 23.78 11.57 9.39
C GLN A 57 22.49 11.88 8.63
N LEU A 58 22.60 12.52 7.46
CA LEU A 58 21.46 12.84 6.62
C LEU A 58 20.83 11.57 6.01
N GLU A 59 21.63 10.60 5.58
CA GLU A 59 21.17 9.31 5.06
C GLU A 59 20.39 8.52 6.12
N VAL A 60 20.94 8.43 7.33
CA VAL A 60 20.30 7.76 8.46
C VAL A 60 18.98 8.44 8.84
N LEU A 61 18.95 9.77 8.91
CA LEU A 61 17.72 10.52 9.17
C LEU A 61 16.71 10.39 8.02
N ALA A 62 17.16 10.42 6.77
CA ALA A 62 16.28 10.26 5.61
C ALA A 62 15.57 8.90 5.64
N TYR A 63 16.32 7.83 5.90
CA TYR A 63 15.79 6.49 6.08
C TYR A 63 14.81 6.42 7.27
N PHE A 64 15.20 6.95 8.44
CA PHE A 64 14.38 6.89 9.65
C PHE A 64 13.07 7.69 9.54
N LEU A 65 13.08 8.79 8.78
CA LEU A 65 11.94 9.67 8.57
C LEU A 65 11.12 9.29 7.32
N ASP A 66 11.49 8.19 6.64
CA ASP A 66 10.84 7.69 5.43
C ASP A 66 10.73 8.74 4.31
N VAL A 67 11.83 9.46 4.06
CA VAL A 67 11.93 10.44 2.96
C VAL A 67 13.12 10.11 2.05
N PRO A 68 12.98 10.26 0.71
CA PRO A 68 14.10 10.03 -0.19
C PRO A 68 15.19 11.08 0.04
N LEU A 69 16.47 10.67 -0.04
CA LEU A 69 17.59 11.58 0.21
C LEU A 69 17.56 12.84 -0.70
N SER A 70 17.05 12.69 -1.93
CA SER A 70 16.87 13.78 -2.90
C SER A 70 15.99 14.91 -2.41
N TYR A 71 15.08 14.65 -1.46
CA TYR A 71 14.25 15.67 -0.80
C TYR A 71 15.08 16.82 -0.24
N PHE A 72 16.24 16.53 0.34
CA PHE A 72 17.12 17.56 0.89
C PHE A 72 17.86 18.36 -0.18
N PHE A 73 17.93 17.88 -1.42
CA PHE A 73 18.73 18.45 -2.51
C PHE A 73 17.92 19.22 -3.55
N ASN A 74 16.71 18.75 -3.88
CA ASN A 74 15.97 19.26 -5.04
C ASN A 74 15.17 20.54 -4.75
N GLY A 75 15.02 20.96 -3.48
CA GLY A 75 14.32 22.20 -3.11
C GLY A 75 12.81 22.17 -3.35
N GLU A 76 12.31 21.18 -4.08
CA GLU A 76 10.92 20.77 -4.14
C GLU A 76 10.59 20.15 -2.78
N GLY A 77 9.65 20.76 -2.06
CA GLY A 77 9.06 20.14 -0.88
C GLY A 77 8.50 18.76 -1.26
N LEU A 78 8.37 17.85 -0.28
CA LEU A 78 7.55 16.67 -0.52
C LEU A 78 6.19 17.16 -1.02
N PRO A 79 5.60 16.51 -2.04
CA PRO A 79 4.22 16.79 -2.38
C PRO A 79 3.43 16.76 -1.08
N PRO A 80 2.52 17.74 -0.83
CA PRO A 80 1.66 17.66 0.34
C PRO A 80 1.09 16.25 0.34
N GLU A 81 1.18 15.55 1.47
CA GLU A 81 0.33 14.37 1.67
C GLU A 81 -1.05 14.88 1.26
N GLU A 82 -1.62 14.29 0.21
CA GLU A 82 -3.00 14.57 -0.09
C GLU A 82 -3.70 14.21 1.21
N ASP A 83 -4.18 15.21 1.95
CA ASP A 83 -5.11 15.09 3.08
C ASP A 83 -6.40 14.52 2.48
N GLN A 84 -6.31 13.31 1.93
CA GLN A 84 -7.43 12.54 1.50
C GLN A 84 -8.17 12.26 2.80
N PRO A 85 -9.39 12.78 2.96
CA PRO A 85 -10.16 12.46 4.14
C PRO A 85 -10.17 10.94 4.29
N PRO A 86 -9.97 10.43 5.52
CA PRO A 86 -9.97 9.00 5.73
C PRO A 86 -11.23 8.42 5.07
N PRO A 87 -11.10 7.30 4.34
CA PRO A 87 -12.24 6.74 3.65
C PRO A 87 -13.39 6.51 4.65
N PRO A 88 -14.66 6.60 4.22
CA PRO A 88 -15.81 6.58 5.13
C PRO A 88 -15.98 5.16 5.72
N PHE A 89 -15.17 4.83 6.72
CA PHE A 89 -15.02 3.48 7.26
C PHE A 89 -16.35 2.93 7.79
N ALA A 90 -17.18 3.78 8.40
CA ALA A 90 -18.49 3.39 8.90
C ALA A 90 -19.41 2.88 7.77
N ASP A 91 -19.45 3.60 6.64
CA ASP A 91 -20.27 3.23 5.49
C ASP A 91 -19.73 1.95 4.83
N ILE A 92 -18.40 1.83 4.73
CA ILE A 92 -17.73 0.62 4.24
C ILE A 92 -18.08 -0.58 5.10
N MET A 93 -17.98 -0.46 6.43
CA MET A 93 -18.33 -1.53 7.37
C MET A 93 -19.81 -1.92 7.25
N ALA A 94 -20.72 -0.94 7.19
CA ALA A 94 -22.15 -1.20 7.05
C ALA A 94 -22.51 -1.87 5.71
N ALA A 95 -21.84 -1.51 4.62
CA ALA A 95 -21.99 -2.18 3.33
C ALA A 95 -21.49 -3.62 3.39
N ARG A 96 -20.28 -3.84 3.94
CA ARG A 96 -19.69 -5.18 4.08
C ARG A 96 -20.50 -6.11 4.97
N ARG A 97 -21.02 -5.62 6.10
CA ARG A 97 -21.91 -6.38 6.99
C ARG A 97 -23.13 -6.93 6.25
N ARG A 98 -23.76 -6.11 5.40
CA ARG A 98 -24.91 -6.53 4.58
C ARG A 98 -24.52 -7.57 3.53
N ILE A 99 -23.39 -7.40 2.85
CA ILE A 99 -22.90 -8.37 1.86
C ILE A 99 -22.65 -9.73 2.52
N ILE A 100 -21.95 -9.76 3.66
CA ILE A 100 -21.69 -10.99 4.41
C ILE A 100 -23.00 -11.67 4.83
N GLY A 101 -23.97 -10.90 5.33
CA GLY A 101 -25.29 -11.42 5.70
C GLY A 101 -26.02 -12.07 4.53
N VAL A 102 -26.01 -11.43 3.35
CA VAL A 102 -26.62 -11.96 2.12
C VAL A 102 -25.92 -13.25 1.68
N LEU A 103 -24.58 -13.28 1.66
CA LEU A 103 -23.80 -14.47 1.28
C LEU A 103 -24.08 -15.64 2.24
N LEU A 104 -24.16 -15.37 3.54
CA LEU A 104 -24.47 -16.37 4.56
C LEU A 104 -25.89 -16.94 4.37
N ARG A 105 -26.87 -16.06 4.13
CA ARG A 105 -28.25 -16.47 3.84
C ARG A 105 -28.33 -17.33 2.58
N GLN A 106 -27.65 -16.92 1.52
CA GLN A 106 -27.60 -17.64 0.25
C GLN A 106 -27.00 -19.04 0.45
N GLY A 107 -25.80 -19.14 1.02
CA GLY A 107 -25.16 -20.42 1.25
C GLY A 107 -25.95 -21.32 2.20
N ARG A 108 -26.65 -20.75 3.20
CA ARG A 108 -27.57 -21.53 4.05
C ARG A 108 -28.72 -22.13 3.25
N LEU A 109 -29.34 -21.36 2.36
CA LEU A 109 -30.44 -21.84 1.51
C LEU A 109 -29.96 -22.88 0.50
N GLU A 110 -28.80 -22.69 -0.11
CA GLU A 110 -28.16 -23.64 -1.03
C GLU A 110 -27.83 -24.97 -0.33
N ALA A 111 -27.39 -24.93 0.93
CA ALA A 111 -27.17 -26.10 1.76
C ALA A 111 -28.46 -26.75 2.31
N GLY A 112 -29.65 -26.19 2.02
CA GLY A 112 -30.94 -26.69 2.50
C GLY A 112 -31.12 -26.59 4.03
N ARG A 113 -30.40 -25.69 4.70
CA ARG A 113 -30.39 -25.57 6.17
C ARG A 113 -31.35 -24.48 6.66
N SER A 114 -31.90 -24.70 7.85
CA SER A 114 -32.71 -23.71 8.56
C SER A 114 -31.86 -22.79 9.45
N GLN A 115 -32.37 -21.59 9.75
CA GLN A 115 -31.75 -20.70 10.74
C GLN A 115 -31.68 -21.36 12.13
N LYS A 116 -32.61 -22.27 12.44
CA LYS A 116 -32.65 -23.01 13.72
C LYS A 116 -31.48 -23.97 13.87
N GLU A 117 -31.08 -24.63 12.78
CA GLU A 117 -29.89 -25.49 12.78
C GLU A 117 -28.61 -24.67 12.99
N CYS A 118 -28.48 -23.53 12.30
CA CYS A 118 -27.34 -22.62 12.46
C CYS A 118 -27.27 -22.06 13.89
N ALA A 119 -28.42 -21.69 14.47
CA ALA A 119 -28.50 -21.22 15.85
C ALA A 119 -28.10 -22.31 16.85
N LYS A 120 -28.51 -23.57 16.61
CA LYS A 120 -28.12 -24.71 17.42
C LYS A 120 -26.61 -24.98 17.36
N LEU A 121 -26.01 -24.89 16.17
CA LEU A 121 -24.57 -25.01 15.98
C LEU A 121 -23.79 -24.01 16.83
N LEU A 122 -24.20 -22.74 16.78
CA LEU A 122 -23.52 -21.64 17.48
C LEU A 122 -23.93 -21.49 18.95
N GLY A 123 -24.87 -22.29 19.45
CA GLY A 123 -25.41 -22.14 20.81
C GLY A 123 -26.09 -20.79 21.04
N CYS A 124 -26.75 -20.22 20.02
CA CYS A 124 -27.40 -18.90 20.09
C CYS A 124 -28.88 -18.95 19.72
N SER A 125 -29.55 -17.79 19.73
CA SER A 125 -30.95 -17.68 19.30
C SER A 125 -31.07 -17.65 17.76
N THR A 126 -32.19 -18.13 17.23
CA THR A 126 -32.56 -17.99 15.81
C THR A 126 -32.62 -16.53 15.37
N ASN A 127 -33.06 -15.64 16.26
CA ASN A 127 -33.08 -14.20 15.99
C ASN A 127 -31.67 -13.65 15.72
N ARG A 128 -30.64 -14.17 16.40
CA ARG A 128 -29.24 -13.76 16.16
C ARG A 128 -28.77 -14.14 14.75
N ILE A 129 -29.13 -15.32 14.27
CA ILE A 129 -28.86 -15.74 12.88
C ILE A 129 -29.59 -14.84 11.89
N SER A 130 -30.85 -14.50 12.17
CA SER A 130 -31.61 -13.55 11.33
C SER A 130 -30.94 -12.17 11.28
N GLN A 131 -30.47 -11.65 12.41
CA GLN A 131 -29.74 -10.37 12.47
C GLN A 131 -28.43 -10.40 11.67
N TYR A 132 -27.72 -11.52 11.65
CA TYR A 132 -26.56 -11.72 10.79
C TYR A 132 -26.94 -11.67 9.31
N GLU A 133 -27.94 -12.45 8.89
CA GLU A 133 -28.39 -12.53 7.50
C GLU A 133 -28.98 -11.21 6.97
N LEU A 134 -29.56 -10.39 7.84
CA LEU A 134 -30.09 -9.06 7.52
C LEU A 134 -29.02 -7.96 7.58
N GLY A 135 -27.78 -8.29 7.96
CA GLY A 135 -26.71 -7.31 8.13
C GLY A 135 -26.98 -6.29 9.24
N GLN A 136 -27.79 -6.64 10.23
CA GLN A 136 -28.08 -5.79 11.40
C GLN A 136 -27.03 -5.95 12.49
N ARG A 137 -26.33 -7.09 12.51
CA ARG A 137 -25.28 -7.42 13.47
C ARG A 137 -24.06 -8.00 12.74
N ASP A 138 -22.86 -7.63 13.18
CA ASP A 138 -21.62 -8.25 12.69
C ASP A 138 -21.52 -9.71 13.10
N VAL A 139 -21.04 -10.55 12.20
CA VAL A 139 -20.75 -11.96 12.46
C VAL A 139 -19.31 -12.06 12.97
N PRO A 140 -19.07 -12.54 14.21
CA PRO A 140 -17.71 -12.79 14.69
C PRO A 140 -16.99 -13.83 13.82
N ILE A 141 -15.67 -13.67 13.61
CA ILE A 141 -14.90 -14.57 12.74
C ILE A 141 -15.05 -16.06 13.13
N PRO A 142 -14.92 -16.48 14.40
CA PRO A 142 -15.09 -17.89 14.75
C PRO A 142 -16.49 -18.43 14.46
N GLU A 143 -17.51 -17.57 14.59
CA GLU A 143 -18.90 -17.94 14.25
C GLU A 143 -19.09 -18.01 12.73
N LEU A 144 -18.44 -17.13 11.97
CA LEU A 144 -18.45 -17.15 10.51
C LEU A 144 -17.73 -18.39 9.97
N GLU A 145 -16.58 -18.77 10.52
CA GLU A 145 -15.83 -19.99 10.18
C GLU A 145 -16.68 -21.24 10.46
N ALA A 146 -17.24 -21.35 11.66
CA ALA A 146 -18.11 -22.47 12.02
C ALA A 146 -19.33 -22.59 11.10
N LEU A 147 -19.95 -21.46 10.74
CA LEU A 147 -21.07 -21.44 9.80
C LEU A 147 -20.63 -21.78 8.38
N ALA A 148 -19.48 -21.27 7.92
CA ALA A 148 -18.93 -21.57 6.60
C ALA A 148 -18.68 -23.08 6.45
N ASP A 149 -18.02 -23.68 7.43
CA ASP A 149 -17.76 -25.13 7.46
C ASP A 149 -19.07 -25.93 7.48
N PHE A 150 -20.00 -25.58 8.37
CA PHE A 150 -21.28 -26.27 8.51
C PHE A 150 -22.16 -26.19 7.24
N LEU A 151 -22.06 -25.08 6.51
CA LEU A 151 -22.79 -24.84 5.26
C LEU A 151 -21.99 -25.26 4.02
N SER A 152 -20.76 -25.78 4.20
CA SER A 152 -19.85 -26.15 3.11
C SER A 152 -19.55 -25.00 2.14
N ILE A 153 -19.41 -23.79 2.68
CA ILE A 153 -19.03 -22.58 1.97
C ILE A 153 -17.53 -22.34 2.19
N PRO A 154 -16.69 -22.22 1.15
CA PRO A 154 -15.30 -21.80 1.33
C PRO A 154 -15.24 -20.42 1.99
N ILE A 155 -14.40 -20.25 3.02
CA ILE A 155 -14.32 -19.00 3.79
C ILE A 155 -13.93 -17.80 2.90
N GLU A 156 -13.18 -18.06 1.83
CA GLU A 156 -12.75 -17.11 0.82
C GLU A 156 -13.93 -16.43 0.12
N ARG A 157 -15.11 -17.08 0.06
CA ARG A 157 -16.32 -16.48 -0.53
C ARG A 157 -16.76 -15.22 0.22
N PHE A 158 -16.42 -15.09 1.50
CA PHE A 158 -16.73 -13.91 2.29
C PHE A 158 -15.66 -12.81 2.16
N PHE A 159 -14.53 -13.08 1.51
CA PHE A 159 -13.48 -12.08 1.35
C PHE A 159 -13.90 -11.01 0.35
N ASP A 160 -13.40 -9.81 0.58
CA ASP A 160 -13.71 -8.67 -0.27
C ASP A 160 -12.74 -8.61 -1.45
N GLU A 161 -12.96 -9.45 -2.46
CA GLU A 161 -12.14 -9.41 -3.68
C GLU A 161 -12.56 -8.28 -4.62
N THR A 162 -13.75 -7.70 -4.45
CA THR A 162 -14.33 -6.77 -5.42
C THR A 162 -14.86 -5.43 -4.87
N ALA A 163 -14.92 -5.14 -3.55
CA ALA A 163 -15.47 -3.86 -3.07
C ALA A 163 -14.42 -2.76 -2.74
N THR A 164 -14.12 -2.02 -3.80
CA THR A 164 -14.12 -0.55 -3.90
C THR A 164 -13.11 0.31 -3.13
N THR A 165 -12.54 -0.04 -1.96
CA THR A 165 -11.45 0.79 -1.35
C THR A 165 -10.40 -0.04 -0.62
N LEU A 166 -10.83 -0.92 0.29
CA LEU A 166 -9.89 -1.78 1.04
C LEU A 166 -9.25 -2.82 0.11
N ALA A 167 -10.04 -3.42 -0.79
CA ALA A 167 -9.53 -4.32 -1.83
C ALA A 167 -8.47 -3.66 -2.72
N ARG A 168 -8.68 -2.39 -3.12
CA ARG A 168 -7.70 -1.61 -3.91
C ARG A 168 -6.40 -1.39 -3.15
N HIS A 169 -6.46 -1.09 -1.86
CA HIS A 169 -5.27 -0.92 -1.01
C HIS A 169 -4.45 -2.23 -0.94
N TRP A 170 -5.11 -3.35 -0.67
CA TRP A 170 -4.45 -4.66 -0.65
C TRP A 170 -3.91 -5.07 -2.02
N GLN A 171 -4.64 -4.74 -3.08
CA GLN A 171 -4.19 -5.00 -4.44
C GLN A 171 -2.95 -4.19 -4.79
N ALA A 172 -2.93 -2.88 -4.50
CA ALA A 172 -1.75 -2.03 -4.72
C ALA A 172 -0.54 -2.56 -3.94
N LYS A 173 -0.73 -2.96 -2.67
CA LYS A 173 0.33 -3.59 -1.87
C LYS A 173 0.84 -4.87 -2.52
N ARG A 174 -0.06 -5.75 -2.98
CA ARG A 174 0.30 -7.00 -3.66
C ARG A 174 0.98 -6.78 -5.01
N GLU A 175 0.61 -5.74 -5.73
CA GLU A 175 1.27 -5.33 -6.97
C GLU A 175 2.71 -4.88 -6.73
N VAL A 176 2.94 -4.08 -5.68
CA VAL A 176 4.29 -3.71 -5.24
C VAL A 176 5.09 -4.93 -4.80
N GLU A 177 4.51 -5.84 -4.01
CA GLU A 177 5.16 -7.08 -3.59
C GLU A 177 5.58 -7.94 -4.79
N ARG A 178 4.69 -8.12 -5.78
CA ARG A 178 5.02 -8.84 -7.02
C ARG A 178 6.10 -8.14 -7.82
N PHE A 179 6.03 -6.82 -7.91
CA PHE A 179 7.06 -6.02 -8.58
C PHE A 179 8.43 -6.24 -7.92
N MET A 180 8.48 -6.24 -6.58
CA MET A 180 9.71 -6.47 -5.83
C MET A 180 10.28 -7.89 -5.97
N GLN A 181 9.46 -8.87 -6.37
CA GLN A 181 9.88 -10.23 -6.69
C GLN A 181 10.52 -10.37 -8.08
N LEU A 182 10.41 -9.36 -8.95
CA LEU A 182 11.05 -9.40 -10.26
C LEU A 182 12.59 -9.37 -10.10
N PRO A 183 13.33 -10.07 -11.00
CA PRO A 183 14.78 -9.96 -11.08
C PRO A 183 15.26 -8.50 -11.08
N PRO A 184 16.38 -8.17 -10.41
CA PRO A 184 16.87 -6.80 -10.31
C PRO A 184 17.02 -6.09 -11.67
N GLU A 185 17.50 -6.80 -12.68
CA GLU A 185 17.68 -6.32 -14.06
C GLU A 185 16.34 -5.89 -14.69
N LEU A 186 15.28 -6.67 -14.48
CA LEU A 186 13.95 -6.31 -14.97
C LEU A 186 13.37 -5.12 -14.21
N ARG A 187 13.55 -5.06 -12.88
CA ARG A 187 13.11 -3.88 -12.10
C ARG A 187 13.81 -2.61 -12.54
N GLN A 188 15.11 -2.68 -12.80
CA GLN A 188 15.87 -1.55 -13.33
C GLN A 188 15.31 -1.12 -14.69
N PHE A 189 15.22 -2.08 -15.63
CA PHE A 189 14.72 -1.81 -16.98
C PHE A 189 13.35 -1.12 -16.97
N VAL A 190 12.36 -1.65 -16.24
CA VAL A 190 10.99 -1.08 -16.26
C VAL A 190 10.88 0.29 -15.60
N THR A 191 11.83 0.67 -14.74
CA THR A 191 11.86 2.00 -14.09
C THR A 191 12.59 3.07 -14.91
N GLU A 192 13.30 2.68 -15.97
CA GLU A 192 13.97 3.63 -16.85
C GLU A 192 12.95 4.37 -17.74
N PRO A 193 12.99 5.72 -17.84
CA PRO A 193 12.03 6.49 -18.63
C PRO A 193 11.92 6.05 -20.10
N ASN A 194 13.03 5.60 -20.69
CA ASN A 194 13.09 5.19 -22.09
C ASN A 194 12.51 3.78 -22.34
N SER A 195 12.35 2.97 -21.29
CA SER A 195 11.86 1.60 -21.41
C SER A 195 10.37 1.51 -21.71
N ILE A 196 9.63 2.61 -21.57
CA ILE A 196 8.19 2.65 -21.81
C ILE A 196 7.81 2.19 -23.22
N LEU A 197 8.60 2.55 -24.25
CA LEU A 197 8.34 2.18 -25.63
C LEU A 197 8.49 0.66 -25.85
N TYR A 198 9.50 0.05 -25.24
CA TYR A 198 9.71 -1.39 -25.30
C TYR A 198 8.58 -2.16 -24.63
N LEU A 199 8.11 -1.67 -23.47
CA LEU A 199 6.98 -2.26 -22.76
C LEU A 199 5.68 -2.15 -23.58
N GLN A 200 5.43 -1.01 -24.21
CA GLN A 200 4.28 -0.83 -25.10
C GLN A 200 4.31 -1.80 -26.29
N VAL A 201 5.48 -2.02 -26.90
CA VAL A 201 5.65 -3.02 -27.96
C VAL A 201 5.37 -4.43 -27.44
N ALA A 202 5.95 -4.80 -26.30
CA ALA A 202 5.72 -6.11 -25.68
C ALA A 202 4.22 -6.37 -25.38
N MET A 203 3.50 -5.35 -24.90
CA MET A 203 2.05 -5.42 -24.68
C MET A 203 1.27 -5.66 -25.98
N ARG A 204 1.62 -4.94 -27.05
CA ARG A 204 1.00 -5.13 -28.38
C ARG A 204 1.29 -6.51 -28.96
N LEU A 205 2.51 -7.03 -28.76
CA LEU A 205 2.88 -8.38 -29.22
C LEU A 205 2.07 -9.46 -28.49
N ARG A 206 1.82 -9.31 -27.20
CA ARG A 206 0.98 -10.25 -26.42
C ARG A 206 -0.44 -10.39 -26.98
N GLU A 207 -0.98 -9.32 -27.55
CA GLU A 207 -2.33 -9.28 -28.12
C GLU A 207 -2.37 -9.70 -29.61
N ALA A 208 -1.22 -9.86 -30.24
CA ALA A 208 -1.12 -10.19 -31.65
C ALA A 208 -1.46 -11.66 -31.93
N SER A 209 -2.00 -11.94 -33.12
CA SER A 209 -2.23 -13.31 -33.57
C SER A 209 -0.90 -14.05 -33.80
N ALA A 210 -0.92 -15.38 -33.67
CA ALA A 210 0.26 -16.23 -33.87
C ALA A 210 0.92 -16.00 -35.24
N ASP A 211 0.14 -15.79 -36.30
CA ASP A 211 0.65 -15.48 -37.64
C ASP A 211 1.34 -14.12 -37.72
N THR A 212 0.84 -13.13 -36.97
CA THR A 212 1.46 -11.80 -36.90
C THR A 212 2.79 -11.88 -36.17
N LEU A 213 2.86 -12.61 -35.06
CA LEU A 213 4.10 -12.85 -34.34
C LEU A 213 5.14 -13.59 -35.19
N ARG A 214 4.71 -14.57 -35.98
CA ARG A 214 5.61 -15.35 -36.85
C ARG A 214 6.22 -14.48 -37.95
N ARG A 215 5.42 -13.63 -38.62
CA ARG A 215 5.92 -12.67 -39.62
C ARG A 215 6.88 -11.64 -39.03
N ILE A 216 6.61 -11.15 -37.82
CA ILE A 216 7.52 -10.23 -37.12
C ILE A 216 8.86 -10.93 -36.83
N ALA A 217 8.82 -12.19 -36.38
CA ALA A 217 10.03 -12.97 -36.11
C ALA A 217 10.86 -13.22 -37.38
N GLU A 218 10.21 -13.59 -38.49
CA GLU A 218 10.85 -13.75 -39.80
C GLU A 218 11.52 -12.45 -40.26
N GLY A 219 10.80 -11.32 -40.18
CA GLY A 219 11.37 -10.01 -40.54
C GLY A 219 12.54 -9.57 -39.67
N LEU A 220 12.56 -9.93 -38.37
CA LEU A 220 13.71 -9.63 -37.49
C LEU A 220 14.93 -10.50 -37.80
N LEU A 221 14.72 -11.76 -38.19
CA LEU A 221 15.79 -12.65 -38.64
C LEU A 221 16.44 -12.11 -39.92
N ASP A 222 15.65 -11.63 -40.88
CA ASP A 222 16.17 -11.08 -42.14
C ASP A 222 16.99 -9.79 -41.96
N ILE A 223 16.73 -9.02 -40.89
CA ILE A 223 17.49 -7.79 -40.57
C ILE A 223 18.78 -8.08 -39.80
N THR A 224 18.88 -9.25 -39.17
CA THR A 224 20.04 -9.64 -38.34
C THR A 224 21.08 -10.48 -39.08
N TYR A 225 20.86 -10.77 -40.37
CA TYR A 225 21.78 -11.48 -41.27
C TYR A 225 22.23 -10.62 -42.46
#